data_AF-A0A7Y5D9F5-F1
#
_entry.id   AF-A0A7Y5D9F5-F1
#
_cell.length_a   1.000
_cell.length_b   1.000
_cell.length_c   1.000
_cell.angle_alpha   90.00
_cell.angle_beta   90.00
_cell.angle_gamma   90.00
#
_symmetry.space_group_name_H-M   'P 1'
#
loop_
_entity.id
_entity.type
_entity.pdbx_description
1 polymer ?
#
loop_
_entity_poly.entity_id
_entity_poly.type
_entity_poly.pdbx_seq_one_letter_code
_entity_poly.pdbx_strand_id
1 'polypeptide(L)'
;MEVLPGFPTDLSEQHAYALAKAKLFTEDSSGSYQEGATFPDYLNLLDEKGIVREDQMPYNPYLGFWASANNSFAAYNADVSGATVDEILGPKTFSYTLEKDYCIYKTGAGARDVEYIKKQLDSGVKNIPVAYFIEADYWYAHKGFSLLKMDPDDLMRFSINGESMTYAEAKQANYNLEEDVHNSKVQFIMRNDYKNPFASGHAVSIVGYDKTGFIIKNSWGKDWGNNGYGWLSFNYHKLLVRRILILKYGRIKIANNADRGNDVKANELYLKSMPSGKNEKGLLVSLVYRGSKAPPAFKKITYKVYGSFRNTPIETKDGISIFSRLSFEPREYGYQAELLTKELLMDFTYGYYIVAEMELENGRKIINQYYHVVPRNKEYEPNQY
;
A
#
# COMPACT_ATOMS: atom_id res chain seq x y z
N MET A 1 -2.54 1.87 -1.03
CA MET A 1 -3.96 2.26 -0.82
C MET A 1 -4.85 1.07 -0.54
N GLU A 2 -4.55 -0.11 -1.08
CA GLU A 2 -5.31 -1.35 -0.93
C GLU A 2 -5.44 -1.91 0.49
N VAL A 3 -4.81 -1.31 1.50
CA VAL A 3 -5.00 -1.68 2.91
C VAL A 3 -5.95 -0.73 3.63
N LEU A 4 -6.42 0.32 2.93
CA LEU A 4 -7.39 1.26 3.48
C LEU A 4 -8.78 0.61 3.50
N PRO A 5 -9.58 0.89 4.55
CA PRO A 5 -10.98 0.50 4.61
C PRO A 5 -11.78 1.06 3.44
N GLY A 6 -12.67 0.27 2.86
CA GLY A 6 -13.54 0.69 1.74
C GLY A 6 -12.86 0.78 0.38
N PHE A 7 -11.55 0.56 0.33
CA PHE A 7 -10.80 0.48 -0.92
C PHE A 7 -10.73 -0.98 -1.36
N PRO A 8 -10.71 -1.25 -2.68
CA PRO A 8 -10.45 -2.57 -3.21
C PRO A 8 -9.13 -3.17 -2.69
N THR A 9 -9.04 -4.48 -2.72
CA THR A 9 -7.80 -5.23 -2.46
C THR A 9 -6.85 -5.22 -3.64
N ASP A 10 -7.32 -4.77 -4.81
CA ASP A 10 -6.60 -4.80 -6.07
C ASP A 10 -6.88 -3.51 -6.86
N LEU A 11 -5.91 -2.60 -6.84
CA LEU A 11 -5.99 -1.27 -7.45
C LEU A 11 -4.99 -1.17 -8.59
N SER A 12 -5.39 -0.54 -9.69
CA SER A 12 -4.59 -0.52 -10.92
C SER A 12 -3.28 0.27 -10.77
N GLU A 13 -2.15 -0.45 -10.71
CA GLU A 13 -0.84 0.16 -10.82
C GLU A 13 -0.58 0.71 -12.23
N GLN A 14 -1.15 0.09 -13.26
CA GLN A 14 -1.07 0.58 -14.65
C GLN A 14 -1.64 2.00 -14.76
N HIS A 15 -2.82 2.23 -14.22
CA HIS A 15 -3.46 3.53 -14.21
C HIS A 15 -2.66 4.53 -13.38
N ALA A 16 -2.21 4.13 -12.19
CA ALA A 16 -1.41 4.99 -11.31
C ALA A 16 -0.10 5.43 -11.99
N TYR A 17 0.63 4.49 -12.60
CA TYR A 17 1.86 4.75 -13.33
C TYR A 17 1.59 5.63 -14.55
N ALA A 18 0.64 5.25 -15.41
CA ALA A 18 0.33 6.01 -16.61
C ALA A 18 -0.11 7.45 -16.33
N LEU A 19 -0.89 7.68 -15.25
CA LEU A 19 -1.22 9.03 -14.77
C LEU A 19 0.02 9.85 -14.40
N ALA A 20 0.94 9.25 -13.62
CA ALA A 20 2.19 9.91 -13.23
C ALA A 20 3.05 10.24 -14.45
N LYS A 21 3.17 9.29 -15.38
CA LYS A 21 3.97 9.45 -16.60
C LYS A 21 3.37 10.46 -17.57
N ALA A 22 2.05 10.52 -17.70
CA ALA A 22 1.38 11.54 -18.51
C ALA A 22 1.67 12.95 -17.98
N LYS A 23 1.57 13.15 -16.65
CA LYS A 23 1.91 14.43 -16.03
C LYS A 23 3.36 14.82 -16.26
N LEU A 24 4.30 13.92 -15.94
CA LEU A 24 5.74 14.16 -16.11
C LEU A 24 6.09 14.48 -17.57
N PHE A 25 5.46 13.80 -18.52
CA PHE A 25 5.65 14.10 -19.95
C PHE A 25 5.13 15.49 -20.32
N THR A 26 3.94 15.88 -19.86
CA THR A 26 3.40 17.23 -20.15
C THR A 26 4.20 18.36 -19.53
N GLU A 27 4.91 18.09 -18.44
CA GLU A 27 5.78 19.06 -17.75
C GLU A 27 7.24 19.03 -18.30
N ASP A 28 7.57 18.07 -19.18
CA ASP A 28 8.91 17.89 -19.75
C ASP A 28 9.21 18.92 -20.86
N SER A 29 9.57 20.13 -20.43
CA SER A 29 9.99 21.21 -21.32
C SER A 29 11.44 21.10 -21.83
N SER A 30 12.25 20.21 -21.23
CA SER A 30 13.70 20.13 -21.46
C SER A 30 14.16 18.84 -22.13
N GLY A 31 13.25 17.90 -22.42
CA GLY A 31 13.61 16.57 -22.94
C GLY A 31 14.27 15.69 -21.87
N SER A 32 13.98 15.95 -20.60
CA SER A 32 14.54 15.30 -19.42
C SER A 32 13.67 14.17 -18.87
N TYR A 33 12.66 13.73 -19.61
CA TYR A 33 11.80 12.58 -19.24
C TYR A 33 12.63 11.35 -18.86
N GLN A 34 12.43 10.84 -17.64
CA GLN A 34 13.14 9.68 -17.10
C GLN A 34 12.19 8.51 -16.85
N GLU A 35 12.71 7.29 -16.77
CA GLU A 35 11.96 6.12 -16.31
C GLU A 35 11.52 6.29 -14.84
N GLY A 36 10.38 5.69 -14.48
CA GLY A 36 9.90 5.68 -13.11
C GLY A 36 9.24 7.00 -12.67
N ALA A 37 8.85 7.04 -11.39
CA ALA A 37 8.27 8.21 -10.74
C ALA A 37 8.54 8.18 -9.22
N THR A 38 8.42 9.32 -8.56
CA THR A 38 8.67 9.49 -7.13
C THR A 38 7.38 9.57 -6.32
N PHE A 39 7.43 9.33 -5.00
CA PHE A 39 6.25 9.48 -4.13
C PHE A 39 5.57 10.86 -4.24
N PRO A 40 6.30 12.00 -4.29
CA PRO A 40 5.70 13.30 -4.58
C PRO A 40 4.90 13.38 -5.89
N ASP A 41 5.33 12.69 -6.95
CA ASP A 41 4.63 12.70 -8.24
C ASP A 41 3.24 12.09 -8.09
N TYR A 42 3.14 10.99 -7.33
CA TYR A 42 1.87 10.33 -7.03
C TYR A 42 1.00 11.12 -6.05
N LEU A 43 1.55 11.78 -5.03
CA LEU A 43 0.74 12.34 -3.94
C LEU A 43 -0.32 13.33 -4.40
N ASN A 44 0.05 14.31 -5.23
CA ASN A 44 -0.92 15.28 -5.74
C ASN A 44 -1.87 14.65 -6.76
N LEU A 45 -1.36 13.76 -7.63
CA LEU A 45 -2.17 13.10 -8.65
C LEU A 45 -3.25 12.20 -8.03
N LEU A 46 -2.90 11.43 -7.00
CA LEU A 46 -3.82 10.52 -6.33
C LEU A 46 -4.82 11.25 -5.44
N ASP A 47 -4.51 12.46 -4.97
CA ASP A 47 -5.46 13.33 -4.29
C ASP A 47 -6.48 13.93 -5.28
N GLU A 48 -6.02 14.38 -6.45
CA GLU A 48 -6.84 15.06 -7.45
C GLU A 48 -7.65 14.11 -8.35
N LYS A 49 -7.00 13.09 -8.91
CA LYS A 49 -7.56 12.17 -9.91
C LYS A 49 -7.98 10.86 -9.30
N GLY A 50 -7.22 10.38 -8.31
CA GLY A 50 -7.38 9.05 -7.73
C GLY A 50 -7.01 7.94 -8.71
N ILE A 51 -7.26 6.70 -8.30
CA ILE A 51 -6.99 5.48 -9.07
C ILE A 51 -8.24 4.63 -9.24
N VAL A 52 -8.19 3.71 -10.19
CA VAL A 52 -9.26 2.76 -10.50
C VAL A 52 -8.86 1.37 -10.00
N ARG A 53 -9.81 0.43 -10.05
CA ARG A 53 -9.53 -0.98 -9.78
C ARG A 53 -8.68 -1.62 -10.88
N GLU A 54 -7.97 -2.66 -10.50
CA GLU A 54 -7.16 -3.44 -11.44
C GLU A 54 -7.98 -3.98 -12.61
N ASP A 55 -9.18 -4.51 -12.36
CA ASP A 55 -10.05 -5.03 -13.43
C ASP A 55 -10.64 -3.97 -14.37
N GLN A 56 -10.47 -2.67 -14.08
CA GLN A 56 -10.83 -1.58 -14.98
C GLN A 56 -9.68 -1.16 -15.88
N MET A 57 -8.43 -1.39 -15.46
CA MET A 57 -7.23 -1.09 -16.23
C MET A 57 -6.09 -2.01 -15.78
N PRO A 58 -6.04 -3.25 -16.29
CA PRO A 58 -5.12 -4.25 -15.78
C PRO A 58 -3.66 -3.90 -16.03
N TYR A 59 -2.79 -4.40 -15.16
CA TYR A 59 -1.34 -4.35 -15.30
C TYR A 59 -0.90 -4.98 -16.61
N ASN A 60 -0.16 -4.20 -17.41
CA ASN A 60 0.49 -4.70 -18.60
C ASN A 60 1.98 -4.99 -18.31
N PRO A 61 2.40 -6.25 -18.21
CA PRO A 61 3.80 -6.60 -17.98
C PRO A 61 4.68 -6.33 -19.21
N TYR A 62 4.09 -6.12 -20.38
CA TYR A 62 4.79 -5.83 -21.64
C TYR A 62 4.84 -4.32 -21.87
N LEU A 63 5.61 -3.63 -21.04
CA LEU A 63 5.97 -2.24 -21.31
C LEU A 63 6.88 -2.19 -22.54
N GLY A 64 6.73 -1.13 -23.35
CA GLY A 64 7.66 -0.91 -24.46
C GLY A 64 9.09 -0.82 -23.94
N PHE A 65 10.08 -1.16 -24.76
CA PHE A 65 11.49 -1.03 -24.35
C PHE A 65 11.86 0.44 -24.19
N TRP A 66 11.67 1.00 -22.99
CA TRP A 66 12.01 2.38 -22.64
C TRP A 66 13.47 2.71 -23.04
N ALA A 67 14.39 1.76 -22.82
CA ALA A 67 15.80 1.87 -23.18
C ALA A 67 16.07 2.04 -24.69
N SER A 68 15.10 1.77 -25.56
CA SER A 68 15.22 1.94 -27.02
C SER A 68 14.61 3.27 -27.52
N ALA A 69 14.01 4.07 -26.64
CA ALA A 69 13.40 5.33 -26.99
C ALA A 69 14.43 6.37 -27.44
N ASN A 70 14.15 7.07 -28.53
CA ASN A 70 15.03 8.09 -29.12
C ASN A 70 14.61 9.54 -28.76
N ASN A 71 13.49 9.71 -28.07
CA ASN A 71 12.99 10.99 -27.55
C ASN A 71 11.97 10.76 -26.42
N SER A 72 11.61 11.82 -25.69
CA SER A 72 10.64 11.75 -24.57
C SER A 72 9.27 11.19 -24.97
N PHE A 73 8.79 11.46 -26.20
CA PHE A 73 7.49 10.95 -26.65
C PHE A 73 7.50 9.43 -26.86
N ALA A 74 8.57 8.90 -27.46
CA ALA A 74 8.77 7.46 -27.60
C ALA A 74 8.91 6.78 -26.23
N ALA A 75 9.64 7.41 -25.30
CA ALA A 75 9.79 6.92 -23.93
C ALA A 75 8.44 6.91 -23.19
N TYR A 76 7.66 7.98 -23.31
CA TYR A 76 6.32 8.06 -22.76
C TYR A 76 5.38 6.98 -23.31
N ASN A 77 5.35 6.80 -24.63
CA ASN A 77 4.53 5.76 -25.26
C ASN A 77 4.91 4.34 -24.79
N ALA A 78 6.21 4.11 -24.53
CA ALA A 78 6.67 2.84 -23.97
C ALA A 78 6.18 2.63 -22.54
N ASP A 79 6.26 3.67 -21.69
CA ASP A 79 5.83 3.65 -20.30
C ASP A 79 4.32 3.45 -20.12
N VAL A 80 3.51 3.99 -21.03
CA VAL A 80 2.04 3.86 -20.99
C VAL A 80 1.50 2.80 -21.97
N SER A 81 2.36 1.93 -22.47
CA SER A 81 2.00 0.86 -23.41
C SER A 81 0.80 0.04 -22.91
N GLY A 82 -0.18 -0.18 -23.78
CA GLY A 82 -1.42 -0.89 -23.45
C GLY A 82 -2.50 -0.01 -22.80
N ALA A 83 -2.28 1.30 -22.69
CA ALA A 83 -3.27 2.26 -22.21
C ALA A 83 -3.56 3.35 -23.24
N THR A 84 -4.83 3.67 -23.42
CA THR A 84 -5.27 4.83 -24.22
C THR A 84 -5.31 6.10 -23.37
N VAL A 85 -5.25 7.26 -24.03
CA VAL A 85 -5.35 8.57 -23.35
C VAL A 85 -6.67 8.71 -22.58
N ASP A 86 -7.77 8.14 -23.09
CA ASP A 86 -9.07 8.17 -22.40
C ASP A 86 -9.11 7.25 -21.17
N GLU A 87 -8.47 6.08 -21.24
CA GLU A 87 -8.29 5.22 -20.06
C GLU A 87 -7.46 5.90 -18.97
N ILE A 88 -6.45 6.69 -19.33
CA ILE A 88 -5.59 7.40 -18.39
C ILE A 88 -6.26 8.67 -17.83
N LEU A 89 -6.75 9.55 -18.71
CA LEU A 89 -7.16 10.92 -18.36
C LEU A 89 -8.66 11.15 -18.44
N GLY A 90 -9.40 10.23 -19.06
CA GLY A 90 -10.84 10.33 -19.27
C GLY A 90 -11.60 10.39 -17.94
N PRO A 91 -12.78 11.04 -17.92
CA PRO A 91 -13.58 11.19 -16.73
C PRO A 91 -13.98 9.83 -16.17
N LYS A 92 -13.80 9.64 -14.85
CA LYS A 92 -14.23 8.44 -14.14
C LYS A 92 -15.51 8.71 -13.38
N THR A 93 -16.47 7.79 -13.44
CA THR A 93 -17.71 7.86 -12.62
C THR A 93 -17.37 8.02 -11.14
N PHE A 94 -16.38 7.26 -10.68
CA PHE A 94 -15.74 7.43 -9.39
C PHE A 94 -14.29 6.92 -9.43
N SER A 95 -13.49 7.36 -8.47
CA SER A 95 -12.11 6.91 -8.29
C SER A 95 -11.74 6.87 -6.81
N TYR A 96 -10.70 6.10 -6.49
CA TYR A 96 -10.17 5.94 -5.14
C TYR A 96 -9.00 6.91 -4.94
N THR A 97 -9.19 7.94 -4.12
CA THR A 97 -8.21 9.00 -3.91
C THR A 97 -7.48 8.85 -2.59
N LEU A 98 -6.26 9.37 -2.54
CA LEU A 98 -5.63 9.68 -1.27
C LEU A 98 -6.16 11.00 -0.72
N GLU A 99 -5.96 11.19 0.57
CA GLU A 99 -6.15 12.47 1.21
C GLU A 99 -4.77 13.00 1.57
N LYS A 100 -4.26 13.91 0.73
CA LYS A 100 -2.90 14.45 0.85
C LYS A 100 -2.59 14.97 2.25
N ASP A 101 -3.53 15.68 2.86
CA ASP A 101 -3.37 16.27 4.20
C ASP A 101 -3.24 15.20 5.31
N TYR A 102 -3.61 13.97 5.00
CA TYR A 102 -3.52 12.81 5.89
C TYR A 102 -2.44 11.82 5.45
N CYS A 103 -1.60 12.22 4.50
CA CYS A 103 -0.38 11.53 4.15
C CYS A 103 0.80 12.15 4.91
N ILE A 104 1.72 11.31 5.40
CA ILE A 104 2.97 11.79 6.01
C ILE A 104 4.12 11.36 5.12
N TYR A 105 4.77 12.33 4.49
CA TYR A 105 5.98 12.13 3.69
C TYR A 105 7.20 12.55 4.51
N LYS A 106 8.20 11.68 4.61
CA LYS A 106 9.47 11.98 5.30
C LYS A 106 10.67 11.62 4.42
N THR A 107 11.73 12.39 4.58
CA THR A 107 13.06 12.19 3.96
C THR A 107 14.14 12.34 5.03
N GLY A 108 15.40 12.03 4.68
CA GLY A 108 16.56 12.27 5.55
C GLY A 108 16.41 11.62 6.93
N ALA A 109 16.80 12.33 7.99
CA ALA A 109 16.69 11.85 9.37
C ALA A 109 15.28 11.36 9.74
N GLY A 110 14.23 12.02 9.24
CA GLY A 110 12.85 11.62 9.50
C GLY A 110 12.45 10.29 8.83
N ALA A 111 13.02 9.98 7.67
CA ALA A 111 12.80 8.69 7.00
C ALA A 111 13.60 7.55 7.65
N ARG A 112 14.73 7.86 8.32
CA ARG A 112 15.62 6.91 8.99
C ARG A 112 15.17 6.54 10.41
N ASP A 113 14.19 7.25 10.95
CA ASP A 113 13.70 7.06 12.32
C ASP A 113 12.92 5.75 12.46
N VAL A 114 13.65 4.70 12.84
CA VAL A 114 13.12 3.35 13.05
C VAL A 114 12.03 3.33 14.12
N GLU A 115 12.18 4.07 15.21
CA GLU A 115 11.22 4.05 16.31
C GLU A 115 9.92 4.76 15.93
N TYR A 116 10.01 5.84 15.16
CA TYR A 116 8.84 6.47 14.56
C TYR A 116 8.09 5.51 13.64
N ILE A 117 8.78 4.80 12.75
CA ILE A 117 8.16 3.83 11.82
C ILE A 117 7.49 2.70 12.60
N LYS A 118 8.17 2.12 13.61
CA LYS A 118 7.58 1.11 14.50
C LYS A 118 6.32 1.64 15.16
N LYS A 119 6.34 2.87 15.69
CA LYS A 119 5.16 3.51 16.29
C LYS A 119 3.99 3.64 15.31
N GLN A 120 4.26 3.90 14.02
CA GLN A 120 3.19 3.94 13.01
C GLN A 120 2.59 2.55 12.77
N LEU A 121 3.43 1.53 12.58
CA LEU A 121 2.98 0.14 12.40
C LEU A 121 2.16 -0.33 13.62
N ASP A 122 2.65 -0.02 14.81
CA ASP A 122 1.99 -0.25 16.09
C ASP A 122 0.65 0.48 16.21
N SER A 123 0.50 1.65 15.60
CA SER A 123 -0.77 2.38 15.59
C SER A 123 -1.82 1.81 14.64
N GLY A 124 -1.48 0.73 13.91
CA GLY A 124 -2.37 0.05 12.98
C GLY A 124 -2.12 0.40 11.51
N VAL A 125 -1.10 1.20 11.18
CA VAL A 125 -0.68 1.40 9.79
C VAL A 125 -0.20 0.07 9.22
N LYS A 126 -0.90 -0.45 8.21
CA LYS A 126 -0.66 -1.80 7.67
C LYS A 126 0.41 -1.84 6.57
N ASN A 127 0.71 -0.69 5.97
CA ASN A 127 1.70 -0.57 4.90
C ASN A 127 2.31 0.84 4.92
N ILE A 128 3.64 0.92 4.88
CA ILE A 128 4.41 2.14 4.71
C ILE A 128 5.27 2.00 3.43
N PRO A 129 4.87 2.62 2.30
CA PRO A 129 5.75 2.74 1.14
C PRO A 129 7.09 3.40 1.52
N VAL A 130 8.18 2.80 1.05
CA VAL A 130 9.55 3.22 1.33
C VAL A 130 10.38 3.12 0.07
N ALA A 131 11.31 4.05 -0.13
CA ALA A 131 12.30 3.94 -1.20
C ALA A 131 13.72 3.93 -0.64
N TYR A 132 14.53 3.00 -1.13
CA TYR A 132 15.93 2.81 -0.79
C TYR A 132 16.82 3.10 -1.98
N PHE A 133 18.07 3.46 -1.71
CA PHE A 133 19.14 3.13 -2.64
C PHE A 133 19.42 1.62 -2.53
N ILE A 134 19.50 0.95 -3.68
CA ILE A 134 19.75 -0.49 -3.72
C ILE A 134 20.97 -0.83 -4.58
N GLU A 135 21.59 -1.95 -4.23
CA GLU A 135 22.45 -2.70 -5.15
C GLU A 135 21.56 -3.81 -5.73
N ALA A 136 21.38 -3.81 -7.06
CA ALA A 136 20.32 -4.58 -7.71
C ALA A 136 20.61 -6.08 -7.70
N ASP A 137 21.86 -6.49 -7.90
CA ASP A 137 22.24 -7.91 -7.94
C ASP A 137 22.09 -8.57 -6.56
N TYR A 138 22.51 -7.87 -5.51
CA TYR A 138 22.34 -8.24 -4.12
C TYR A 138 20.87 -8.38 -3.76
N TRP A 139 20.05 -7.38 -4.13
CA TRP A 139 18.61 -7.47 -3.92
C TRP A 139 18.01 -8.65 -4.68
N TYR A 140 18.37 -8.83 -5.95
CA TYR A 140 17.83 -9.90 -6.80
C TYR A 140 18.18 -11.30 -6.25
N ALA A 141 19.40 -11.50 -5.78
CA ALA A 141 19.87 -12.79 -5.23
C ALA A 141 19.32 -13.10 -3.83
N HIS A 142 18.79 -12.11 -3.11
CA HIS A 142 18.40 -12.23 -1.71
C HIS A 142 17.25 -13.23 -1.47
N LYS A 143 17.40 -14.10 -0.47
CA LYS A 143 16.44 -15.19 -0.16
C LYS A 143 15.30 -14.81 0.78
N GLY A 144 15.37 -13.64 1.40
CA GLY A 144 14.25 -13.04 2.13
C GLY A 144 13.89 -13.75 3.42
N PHE A 145 14.86 -14.35 4.12
CA PHE A 145 14.64 -14.99 5.42
C PHE A 145 15.06 -14.06 6.57
N SER A 146 14.40 -14.12 7.72
CA SER A 146 14.71 -13.29 8.88
C SER A 146 16.12 -13.51 9.45
N LEU A 147 16.64 -14.74 9.35
CA LEU A 147 18.00 -15.10 9.75
C LEU A 147 19.07 -14.59 8.78
N LEU A 148 18.68 -14.33 7.52
CA LEU A 148 19.53 -13.82 6.44
C LEU A 148 18.91 -12.53 5.93
N LYS A 149 18.83 -11.54 6.82
CA LYS A 149 18.28 -10.21 6.52
C LYS A 149 19.30 -9.42 5.71
N MET A 150 18.83 -8.48 4.90
CA MET A 150 19.70 -7.53 4.24
C MET A 150 20.44 -6.69 5.28
N ASP A 151 21.77 -6.69 5.24
CA ASP A 151 22.60 -6.02 6.24
C ASP A 151 23.81 -5.32 5.63
N PRO A 152 24.22 -4.13 6.12
CA PRO A 152 25.37 -3.41 5.56
C PRO A 152 26.67 -4.21 5.52
N ASP A 153 26.89 -5.16 6.44
CA ASP A 153 28.10 -6.01 6.44
C ASP A 153 28.26 -6.85 5.17
N ASP A 154 27.14 -7.16 4.50
CA ASP A 154 27.12 -7.97 3.28
C ASP A 154 27.65 -7.21 2.07
N LEU A 155 27.52 -5.87 2.06
CA LEU A 155 27.72 -5.06 0.85
C LEU A 155 28.69 -3.90 1.01
N MET A 156 28.91 -3.39 2.23
CA MET A 156 29.69 -2.16 2.46
C MET A 156 30.98 -2.41 3.24
N ARG A 157 31.98 -1.57 2.95
CA ARG A 157 33.17 -1.38 3.79
C ARG A 157 33.37 0.09 4.09
N PHE A 158 33.59 0.42 5.35
CA PHE A 158 33.71 1.79 5.84
C PHE A 158 35.17 2.16 6.03
N SER A 159 35.54 3.40 5.71
CA SER A 159 36.88 3.93 5.92
C SER A 159 36.90 4.76 7.19
N ILE A 160 37.51 4.24 8.26
CA ILE A 160 37.71 4.96 9.53
C ILE A 160 39.19 4.98 9.84
N ASN A 161 39.75 6.18 10.05
CA ASN A 161 41.18 6.40 10.33
C ASN A 161 42.14 5.76 9.28
N GLY A 162 41.68 5.62 8.03
CA GLY A 162 42.45 4.99 6.95
C GLY A 162 42.36 3.46 6.88
N GLU A 163 41.63 2.83 7.80
CA GLU A 163 41.37 1.38 7.79
C GLU A 163 40.01 1.06 7.17
N SER A 164 39.95 -0.03 6.40
CA SER A 164 38.73 -0.56 5.81
C SER A 164 38.08 -1.55 6.76
N MET A 165 36.86 -1.25 7.21
CA MET A 165 36.15 -2.00 8.24
C MET A 165 34.79 -2.50 7.73
N THR A 166 34.33 -3.63 8.27
CA THR A 166 32.91 -4.03 8.22
C THR A 166 32.02 -2.98 8.91
N TYR A 167 30.70 -3.00 8.68
CA TYR A 167 29.78 -2.15 9.43
C TYR A 167 29.86 -2.44 10.94
N ALA A 168 29.89 -3.71 11.35
CA ALA A 168 29.97 -4.07 12.76
C ALA A 168 31.23 -3.49 13.45
N GLU A 169 32.40 -3.63 12.84
CA GLU A 169 33.65 -3.04 13.32
C GLU A 169 33.60 -1.52 13.32
N ALA A 170 33.11 -0.93 12.23
CA ALA A 170 33.00 0.52 12.09
C ALA A 170 32.04 1.12 13.13
N LYS A 171 30.97 0.42 13.48
CA LYS A 171 29.99 0.84 14.48
C LYS A 171 30.55 0.77 15.90
N GLN A 172 31.46 -0.17 16.16
CA GLN A 172 32.21 -0.23 17.42
C GLN A 172 33.23 0.90 17.51
N ALA A 173 33.93 1.22 16.42
CA ALA A 173 34.92 2.30 16.36
C ALA A 173 34.26 3.70 16.37
N ASN A 174 33.07 3.85 15.79
CA ASN A 174 32.30 5.08 15.75
C ASN A 174 30.83 4.82 16.12
N TYR A 175 30.45 5.18 17.34
CA TYR A 175 29.07 5.05 17.81
C TYR A 175 28.04 5.81 16.95
N ASN A 176 28.43 6.93 16.32
CA ASN A 176 27.56 7.75 15.48
C ASN A 176 27.71 7.45 13.98
N LEU A 177 28.22 6.26 13.63
CA LEU A 177 28.58 5.86 12.26
C LEU A 177 27.57 6.31 11.19
N GLU A 178 26.29 5.99 11.33
CA GLU A 178 25.30 6.30 10.30
C GLU A 178 25.17 7.81 10.08
N GLU A 179 25.11 8.59 11.17
CA GLU A 179 25.00 10.05 11.08
C GLU A 179 26.26 10.67 10.45
N ASP A 180 27.43 10.14 10.79
CA ASP A 180 28.68 10.61 10.19
C ASP A 180 28.83 10.18 8.72
N VAL A 181 28.27 9.04 8.31
CA VAL A 181 28.12 8.66 6.90
C VAL A 181 27.23 9.66 6.17
N HIS A 182 26.07 10.01 6.75
CA HIS A 182 25.12 10.95 6.14
C HIS A 182 25.64 12.38 6.06
N ASN A 183 26.54 12.76 6.97
CA ASN A 183 27.24 14.04 6.97
C ASN A 183 28.57 14.01 6.20
N SER A 184 28.83 12.94 5.43
CA SER A 184 30.04 12.75 4.62
C SER A 184 31.36 12.80 5.41
N LYS A 185 31.31 12.56 6.73
CA LYS A 185 32.51 12.46 7.59
C LYS A 185 33.12 11.07 7.56
N VAL A 186 32.30 10.05 7.34
CA VAL A 186 32.76 8.67 7.09
C VAL A 186 32.34 8.29 5.68
N GLN A 187 33.31 7.80 4.90
CA GLN A 187 33.05 7.24 3.58
C GLN A 187 32.91 5.72 3.67
N PHE A 188 32.14 5.15 2.75
CA PHE A 188 32.11 3.72 2.53
C PHE A 188 32.28 3.43 1.04
N ILE A 189 32.78 2.24 0.76
CA ILE A 189 32.81 1.66 -0.57
C ILE A 189 31.95 0.40 -0.59
N MET A 190 31.44 0.05 -1.75
CA MET A 190 30.83 -1.26 -1.96
C MET A 190 31.93 -2.31 -2.00
N ARG A 191 31.63 -3.52 -1.53
CA ARG A 191 32.55 -4.64 -1.71
C ARG A 191 32.75 -4.91 -3.21
N ASN A 192 33.98 -5.30 -3.56
CA ASN A 192 34.45 -5.39 -4.94
C ASN A 192 33.71 -6.40 -5.83
N ASP A 193 32.89 -7.27 -5.25
CA ASP A 193 31.97 -8.18 -5.94
C ASP A 193 30.79 -7.43 -6.61
N TYR A 194 30.52 -6.19 -6.21
CA TYR A 194 29.41 -5.40 -6.76
C TYR A 194 29.94 -4.30 -7.69
N LYS A 195 29.54 -4.40 -8.96
CA LYS A 195 30.07 -3.55 -10.05
C LYS A 195 29.43 -2.16 -10.13
N ASN A 196 28.33 -1.91 -9.42
CA ASN A 196 27.54 -0.69 -9.59
C ASN A 196 27.14 -0.05 -8.24
N PRO A 197 27.74 1.09 -7.85
CA PRO A 197 27.40 1.75 -6.58
C PRO A 197 26.04 2.45 -6.70
N PHE A 198 25.01 1.92 -6.04
CA PHE A 198 23.71 2.59 -5.76
C PHE A 198 23.11 3.44 -6.91
N ALA A 199 23.24 3.00 -8.16
CA ALA A 199 22.80 3.77 -9.32
C ALA A 199 21.27 3.79 -9.51
N SER A 200 20.53 2.98 -8.74
CA SER A 200 19.07 2.90 -8.82
C SER A 200 18.40 3.10 -7.46
N GLY A 201 17.27 3.80 -7.49
CA GLY A 201 16.32 3.83 -6.38
C GLY A 201 15.26 2.76 -6.59
N HIS A 202 14.86 2.07 -5.52
CA HIS A 202 13.78 1.08 -5.58
C HIS A 202 12.74 1.35 -4.49
N ALA A 203 11.47 1.23 -4.84
CA ALA A 203 10.36 1.45 -3.93
C ALA A 203 9.68 0.13 -3.57
N VAL A 204 9.50 -0.11 -2.27
CA VAL A 204 8.84 -1.28 -1.71
C VAL A 204 7.91 -0.86 -0.57
N SER A 205 7.30 -1.82 0.13
CA SER A 205 6.40 -1.55 1.26
C SER A 205 6.94 -2.17 2.55
N ILE A 206 7.09 -1.39 3.63
CA ILE A 206 7.28 -1.96 4.98
C ILE A 206 5.91 -2.39 5.50
N VAL A 207 5.79 -3.67 5.85
CA VAL A 207 4.53 -4.29 6.28
C VAL A 207 4.57 -4.82 7.72
N GLY A 208 5.73 -4.74 8.37
CA GLY A 208 5.93 -5.20 9.73
C GLY A 208 7.39 -5.06 10.15
N TYR A 209 7.69 -5.53 11.36
CA TYR A 209 9.06 -5.56 11.89
C TYR A 209 9.20 -6.69 12.91
N ASP A 210 10.44 -7.11 13.15
CA ASP A 210 10.81 -7.97 14.26
C ASP A 210 11.83 -7.27 15.18
N LYS A 211 12.49 -8.03 16.06
CA LYS A 211 13.47 -7.48 17.01
C LYS A 211 14.65 -6.76 16.34
N THR A 212 14.93 -7.05 15.08
CA THR A 212 16.19 -6.69 14.43
C THR A 212 16.06 -6.06 13.03
N GLY A 213 14.87 -6.11 12.42
CA GLY A 213 14.66 -5.54 11.10
C GLY A 213 13.21 -5.31 10.71
N PHE A 214 13.03 -4.64 9.58
CA PHE A 214 11.75 -4.47 8.91
C PHE A 214 11.45 -5.65 8.00
N ILE A 215 10.17 -6.00 7.89
CA ILE A 215 9.63 -6.92 6.89
C ILE A 215 9.15 -6.07 5.72
N ILE A 216 9.67 -6.35 4.53
CA ILE A 216 9.30 -5.65 3.29
C ILE A 216 8.53 -6.58 2.36
N LYS A 217 7.49 -6.05 1.70
CA LYS A 217 6.84 -6.66 0.54
C LYS A 217 7.42 -6.02 -0.72
N ASN A 218 7.97 -6.83 -1.61
CA ASN A 218 8.50 -6.42 -2.90
C ASN A 218 7.49 -6.73 -4.04
N SER A 219 7.74 -6.18 -5.22
CA SER A 219 6.92 -6.35 -6.42
C SER A 219 7.60 -7.20 -7.52
N TRP A 220 8.67 -7.93 -7.19
CA TRP A 220 9.40 -8.80 -8.13
C TRP A 220 8.88 -10.24 -8.16
N GLY A 221 7.58 -10.42 -7.94
CA GLY A 221 6.93 -11.73 -7.93
C GLY A 221 7.15 -12.54 -6.65
N LYS A 222 6.49 -13.70 -6.58
CA LYS A 222 6.51 -14.59 -5.40
C LYS A 222 7.81 -15.36 -5.26
N ASP A 223 8.53 -15.57 -6.36
CA ASP A 223 9.79 -16.32 -6.37
C ASP A 223 10.97 -15.52 -5.81
N TRP A 224 10.81 -14.20 -5.70
CA TRP A 224 11.80 -13.36 -5.03
C TRP A 224 11.67 -13.46 -3.50
N GLY A 225 12.81 -13.57 -2.82
CA GLY A 225 12.85 -13.64 -1.36
C GLY A 225 12.06 -14.83 -0.82
N ASN A 226 11.26 -14.57 0.21
CA ASN A 226 10.33 -15.53 0.79
C ASN A 226 8.91 -15.16 0.39
N ASN A 227 8.42 -15.75 -0.71
CA ASN A 227 7.07 -15.50 -1.25
C ASN A 227 6.80 -14.02 -1.59
N GLY A 228 7.81 -13.31 -2.11
CA GLY A 228 7.77 -11.87 -2.40
C GLY A 228 8.09 -10.96 -1.21
N TYR A 229 8.46 -11.53 -0.06
CA TYR A 229 8.85 -10.79 1.14
C TYR A 229 10.34 -10.91 1.45
N GLY A 230 10.87 -9.90 2.15
CA GLY A 230 12.25 -9.88 2.62
C GLY A 230 12.39 -9.23 3.99
N TRP A 231 13.52 -9.46 4.62
CA TRP A 231 13.89 -8.83 5.89
C TRP A 231 15.07 -7.91 5.64
N LEU A 232 15.01 -6.72 6.23
CA LEU A 232 16.01 -5.68 6.09
C LEU A 232 16.39 -5.16 7.48
N SER A 233 17.67 -5.19 7.83
CA SER A 233 18.11 -4.81 9.16
C SER A 233 17.86 -3.32 9.43
N PHE A 234 17.62 -2.95 10.69
CA PHE A 234 17.47 -1.54 11.04
C PHE A 234 18.70 -0.69 10.67
N ASN A 235 19.88 -1.31 10.61
CA ASN A 235 21.13 -0.66 10.22
C ASN A 235 21.15 -0.38 8.70
N TYR A 236 20.76 -1.38 7.88
CA TYR A 236 20.55 -1.19 6.45
C TYR A 236 19.57 -0.04 6.20
N HIS A 237 18.45 -0.04 6.93
CA HIS A 237 17.44 0.99 6.79
C HIS A 237 17.99 2.38 7.06
N LYS A 238 18.66 2.58 8.21
CA LYS A 238 19.22 3.86 8.61
C LYS A 238 20.24 4.41 7.61
N LEU A 239 21.00 3.55 6.94
CA LEU A 239 22.02 3.97 5.97
C LEU A 239 21.44 4.27 4.58
N LEU A 240 20.45 3.51 4.11
CA LEU A 240 20.08 3.51 2.69
C LEU A 240 18.67 4.00 2.38
N VAL A 241 17.83 4.24 3.39
CA VAL A 241 16.50 4.80 3.14
C VAL A 241 16.60 6.23 2.63
N ARG A 242 15.84 6.53 1.58
CA ARG A 242 15.71 7.88 1.04
C ARG A 242 14.48 8.60 1.56
N ARG A 243 13.36 7.88 1.57
CA ARG A 243 12.04 8.45 1.85
C ARG A 243 11.07 7.37 2.28
N ILE A 244 10.13 7.76 3.12
CA ILE A 244 8.96 6.96 3.48
C ILE A 244 7.69 7.78 3.22
N LEU A 245 6.60 7.08 2.98
CA LEU A 245 5.27 7.63 2.87
C LEU A 245 4.33 6.82 3.76
N ILE A 246 3.54 7.49 4.59
CA ILE A 246 2.50 6.87 5.41
C ILE A 246 1.16 7.38 4.90
N LEU A 247 0.31 6.43 4.52
CA LEU A 247 -1.03 6.68 4.02
C LEU A 247 -2.02 6.41 5.16
N LYS A 248 -2.68 7.44 5.69
CA LYS A 248 -3.65 7.24 6.78
C LYS A 248 -5.06 7.07 6.26
N TYR A 249 -5.47 7.93 5.33
CA TYR A 249 -6.83 7.95 4.82
C TYR A 249 -6.88 8.14 3.31
N GLY A 250 -8.03 7.81 2.75
CA GLY A 250 -8.41 8.05 1.38
C GLY A 250 -9.92 8.22 1.28
N ARG A 251 -10.38 8.63 0.09
CA ARG A 251 -11.78 8.88 -0.24
C ARG A 251 -12.17 8.12 -1.49
N ILE A 252 -13.46 7.94 -1.70
CA ILE A 252 -13.95 7.69 -3.07
C ILE A 252 -14.49 9.01 -3.59
N LYS A 253 -13.85 9.52 -4.65
CA LYS A 253 -14.29 10.70 -5.37
C LYS A 253 -15.33 10.27 -6.39
N ILE A 254 -16.50 10.90 -6.35
CA ILE A 254 -17.60 10.66 -7.30
C ILE A 254 -17.67 11.85 -8.26
N ALA A 255 -17.86 11.61 -9.56
CA ALA A 255 -18.05 12.68 -10.53
C ALA A 255 -19.34 13.48 -10.25
N ASN A 256 -19.30 14.79 -10.47
CA ASN A 256 -20.39 15.72 -10.12
C ASN A 256 -21.76 15.32 -10.70
N ASN A 257 -21.78 14.74 -11.90
CA ASN A 257 -23.01 14.38 -12.61
C ASN A 257 -23.33 12.88 -12.53
N ALA A 258 -22.62 12.11 -11.69
CA ALA A 258 -22.85 10.69 -11.60
C ALA A 258 -24.15 10.39 -10.83
N ASP A 259 -25.00 9.54 -11.42
CA ASP A 259 -26.19 9.00 -10.80
C ASP A 259 -25.80 8.20 -9.55
N ARG A 260 -26.07 8.75 -8.37
CA ARG A 260 -25.79 8.12 -7.08
C ARG A 260 -26.68 6.90 -6.96
N GLY A 261 -26.08 5.71 -7.06
CA GLY A 261 -26.76 4.43 -7.31
C GLY A 261 -27.87 4.06 -6.34
N ASN A 262 -29.04 4.71 -6.46
CA ASN A 262 -30.27 4.34 -5.76
C ASN A 262 -30.73 2.92 -6.15
N ASP A 263 -30.25 2.44 -7.31
CA ASP A 263 -30.45 1.10 -7.85
C ASP A 263 -29.23 0.18 -7.65
N VAL A 264 -28.41 0.40 -6.61
CA VAL A 264 -27.28 -0.50 -6.28
C VAL A 264 -27.74 -1.95 -6.18
N LYS A 265 -26.97 -2.91 -6.67
CA LYS A 265 -27.34 -4.34 -6.55
C LYS A 265 -26.62 -4.98 -5.38
N ALA A 266 -27.26 -5.99 -4.77
CA ALA A 266 -26.66 -6.76 -3.67
C ALA A 266 -25.28 -7.31 -4.08
N ASN A 267 -25.16 -7.84 -5.31
CA ASN A 267 -23.92 -8.39 -5.86
C ASN A 267 -22.84 -7.35 -6.24
N GLU A 268 -23.10 -6.05 -6.05
CA GLU A 268 -22.09 -4.99 -6.23
C GLU A 268 -21.42 -4.59 -4.90
N LEU A 269 -21.89 -5.13 -3.78
CA LEU A 269 -21.44 -4.77 -2.43
C LEU A 269 -20.66 -5.94 -1.82
N TYR A 270 -19.34 -5.81 -1.85
CA TYR A 270 -18.41 -6.81 -1.35
C TYR A 270 -18.03 -6.46 0.09
N LEU A 271 -17.71 -7.49 0.87
CA LEU A 271 -17.06 -7.29 2.16
C LEU A 271 -15.56 -7.36 1.97
N LYS A 272 -14.82 -6.44 2.56
CA LYS A 272 -13.38 -6.55 2.71
C LYS A 272 -13.02 -6.81 4.16
N SER A 273 -12.12 -7.77 4.37
CA SER A 273 -11.51 -8.03 5.67
C SER A 273 -10.07 -7.53 5.74
N MET A 274 -9.61 -7.27 6.96
CA MET A 274 -8.24 -6.98 7.34
C MET A 274 -7.98 -7.48 8.77
N PRO A 275 -6.74 -7.79 9.16
CA PRO A 275 -6.41 -7.93 10.57
C PRO A 275 -6.63 -6.61 11.33
N SER A 276 -7.39 -6.60 12.43
CA SER A 276 -7.52 -5.46 13.34
C SER A 276 -6.38 -5.42 14.37
N GLY A 277 -5.95 -4.20 14.73
CA GLY A 277 -5.00 -3.93 15.82
C GLY A 277 -3.54 -4.36 15.61
N LYS A 278 -2.77 -4.31 16.71
CA LYS A 278 -1.32 -4.61 16.80
C LYS A 278 -0.94 -6.09 16.62
N ASN A 279 -1.84 -7.02 16.95
CA ASN A 279 -1.48 -8.43 17.19
C ASN A 279 -2.23 -9.42 16.30
N GLU A 280 -2.81 -8.98 15.17
CA GLU A 280 -3.51 -9.85 14.19
C GLU A 280 -4.73 -10.63 14.76
N LYS A 281 -5.22 -10.21 15.94
CA LYS A 281 -6.20 -10.95 16.77
C LYS A 281 -7.56 -10.25 16.83
N GLY A 282 -7.92 -9.56 15.76
CA GLY A 282 -9.23 -8.98 15.54
C GLY A 282 -9.53 -8.93 14.04
N LEU A 283 -10.78 -8.76 13.67
CA LEU A 283 -11.24 -8.68 12.29
C LEU A 283 -11.75 -7.28 11.99
N LEU A 284 -10.98 -6.50 11.22
CA LEU A 284 -11.48 -5.25 10.66
C LEU A 284 -12.25 -5.56 9.37
N VAL A 285 -13.49 -5.10 9.26
CA VAL A 285 -14.28 -5.20 8.03
C VAL A 285 -14.68 -3.85 7.48
N SER A 286 -14.90 -3.78 6.17
CA SER A 286 -15.41 -2.62 5.45
C SER A 286 -16.18 -3.07 4.20
N LEU A 287 -17.08 -2.24 3.66
CA LEU A 287 -17.70 -2.51 2.37
C LEU A 287 -16.90 -1.94 1.21
N VAL A 288 -16.79 -2.72 0.14
CA VAL A 288 -16.20 -2.31 -1.14
C VAL A 288 -17.27 -2.38 -2.21
N TYR A 289 -17.50 -1.27 -2.91
CA TYR A 289 -18.41 -1.23 -4.05
C TYR A 289 -17.68 -1.62 -5.35
N ARG A 290 -18.26 -2.56 -6.11
CA ARG A 290 -17.69 -3.05 -7.38
C ARG A 290 -18.56 -2.79 -8.62
N GLY A 291 -19.69 -2.09 -8.48
CA GLY A 291 -20.49 -1.70 -9.64
C GLY A 291 -19.83 -0.61 -10.49
N SER A 292 -20.44 -0.32 -11.64
CA SER A 292 -19.92 0.65 -12.63
C SER A 292 -20.52 2.06 -12.48
N LYS A 293 -21.62 2.20 -11.74
CA LYS A 293 -22.26 3.49 -11.42
C LYS A 293 -21.57 4.18 -10.24
N ALA A 294 -22.04 5.36 -9.83
CA ALA A 294 -21.54 5.94 -8.60
C ALA A 294 -21.97 5.07 -7.41
N PRO A 295 -21.05 4.81 -6.47
CA PRO A 295 -21.38 4.06 -5.27
C PRO A 295 -22.49 4.75 -4.46
N PRO A 296 -23.35 3.99 -3.77
CA PRO A 296 -24.46 4.53 -3.02
C PRO A 296 -24.01 5.14 -1.68
N ALA A 297 -24.81 6.08 -1.18
CA ALA A 297 -24.71 6.52 0.21
C ALA A 297 -25.54 5.61 1.12
N PHE A 298 -24.95 5.22 2.26
CA PHE A 298 -25.66 4.47 3.29
C PHE A 298 -25.94 5.35 4.50
N LYS A 299 -27.20 5.35 4.91
CA LYS A 299 -27.67 5.95 6.17
C LYS A 299 -27.23 5.14 7.38
N LYS A 300 -27.14 3.81 7.24
CA LYS A 300 -26.66 2.91 8.28
C LYS A 300 -26.13 1.61 7.69
N ILE A 301 -25.05 1.10 8.29
CA ILE A 301 -24.57 -0.26 8.04
C ILE A 301 -24.37 -0.95 9.39
N THR A 302 -24.93 -2.14 9.54
CA THR A 302 -24.76 -2.99 10.73
C THR A 302 -24.16 -4.32 10.31
N TYR A 303 -23.03 -4.68 10.90
CA TYR A 303 -22.39 -5.98 10.73
C TYR A 303 -22.77 -6.91 11.88
N LYS A 304 -23.21 -8.11 11.56
CA LYS A 304 -23.60 -9.15 12.50
C LYS A 304 -22.76 -10.39 12.24
N VAL A 305 -22.06 -10.86 13.26
CA VAL A 305 -21.22 -12.07 13.17
C VAL A 305 -22.01 -13.26 13.71
N TYR A 306 -22.10 -14.33 12.92
CA TYR A 306 -22.77 -15.56 13.30
C TYR A 306 -21.77 -16.71 13.34
N GLY A 307 -21.95 -17.59 14.33
CA GLY A 307 -21.24 -18.87 14.38
C GLY A 307 -21.97 -19.95 13.61
N SER A 308 -21.28 -21.06 13.35
CA SER A 308 -21.82 -22.24 12.69
C SER A 308 -23.12 -22.67 13.38
N PHE A 309 -24.23 -22.71 12.61
CA PHE A 309 -25.56 -23.16 13.06
C PHE A 309 -26.27 -22.29 14.11
N ARG A 310 -25.84 -21.03 14.35
CA ARG A 310 -26.54 -20.10 15.23
C ARG A 310 -27.45 -19.16 14.45
N ASN A 311 -28.69 -18.98 14.91
CA ASN A 311 -29.62 -17.98 14.38
C ASN A 311 -29.53 -16.62 15.09
N THR A 312 -28.71 -16.51 16.14
CA THR A 312 -28.49 -15.27 16.91
C THR A 312 -27.05 -14.80 16.70
N PRO A 313 -26.81 -13.50 16.42
CA PRO A 313 -25.47 -13.00 16.23
C PRO A 313 -24.68 -13.06 17.54
N ILE A 314 -23.41 -13.46 17.44
CA ILE A 314 -22.43 -13.48 18.52
C ILE A 314 -21.92 -12.06 18.80
N GLU A 315 -21.83 -11.24 17.75
CA GLU A 315 -21.46 -9.84 17.85
C GLU A 315 -22.27 -9.03 16.83
N THR A 316 -22.61 -7.80 17.19
CA THR A 316 -23.26 -6.84 16.29
C THR A 316 -22.58 -5.50 16.48
N LYS A 317 -22.14 -4.89 15.38
CA LYS A 317 -21.54 -3.55 15.38
C LYS A 317 -22.00 -2.73 14.19
N ASP A 318 -22.22 -1.45 14.46
CA ASP A 318 -22.48 -0.48 13.41
C ASP A 318 -21.16 -0.07 12.75
N GLY A 319 -21.16 0.02 11.43
CA GLY A 319 -20.05 0.52 10.63
C GLY A 319 -19.86 2.02 10.86
N ILE A 320 -18.61 2.44 11.02
CA ILE A 320 -18.25 3.82 11.28
C ILE A 320 -17.55 4.40 10.04
N SER A 321 -18.01 5.56 9.59
CA SER A 321 -17.25 6.36 8.64
C SER A 321 -16.10 7.06 9.36
N ILE A 322 -14.91 7.08 8.74
CA ILE A 322 -13.70 7.65 9.34
C ILE A 322 -13.79 9.18 9.47
N PHE A 323 -14.61 9.83 8.65
CA PHE A 323 -14.64 11.29 8.51
C PHE A 323 -15.83 11.96 9.21
N SER A 324 -16.91 11.23 9.53
CA SER A 324 -18.02 11.76 10.31
C SER A 324 -18.23 11.02 11.63
N ARG A 325 -18.18 11.78 12.72
CA ARG A 325 -18.75 11.35 14.01
C ARG A 325 -20.26 11.65 14.10
N LEU A 326 -20.85 12.31 13.10
CA LEU A 326 -22.22 12.87 13.21
C LEU A 326 -23.14 12.79 11.97
N SER A 327 -22.72 12.26 10.82
CA SER A 327 -23.64 12.08 9.66
C SER A 327 -22.92 11.39 8.51
N PHE A 328 -23.41 10.23 8.06
CA PHE A 328 -22.82 9.44 6.96
C PHE A 328 -22.83 10.26 5.65
N GLU A 329 -21.72 10.93 5.35
CA GLU A 329 -21.60 11.72 4.13
C GLU A 329 -21.27 10.80 2.94
N PRO A 330 -21.92 10.96 1.77
CA PRO A 330 -21.70 10.17 0.55
C PRO A 330 -20.28 10.18 -0.03
N ARG A 331 -19.37 10.96 0.55
CA ARG A 331 -17.96 11.11 0.14
C ARG A 331 -17.01 10.25 0.96
N GLU A 332 -17.53 9.60 2.00
CA GLU A 332 -16.74 8.90 3.00
C GLU A 332 -17.01 7.40 2.90
N TYR A 333 -16.15 6.68 2.19
CA TYR A 333 -16.24 5.23 2.10
C TYR A 333 -15.28 4.57 3.07
N GLY A 334 -15.66 3.39 3.54
CA GLY A 334 -14.93 2.67 4.57
C GLY A 334 -15.86 1.92 5.48
N TYR A 335 -16.97 2.55 5.91
CA TYR A 335 -17.98 2.01 6.86
C TYR A 335 -17.44 0.89 7.74
N GLN A 336 -16.35 1.18 8.45
CA GLN A 336 -15.51 0.12 8.99
C GLN A 336 -16.02 -0.31 10.35
N ALA A 337 -15.83 -1.58 10.69
CA ALA A 337 -16.06 -2.08 12.03
C ALA A 337 -14.95 -3.03 12.44
N GLU A 338 -14.42 -2.85 13.64
CA GLU A 338 -13.56 -3.84 14.28
C GLU A 338 -14.44 -4.87 14.98
N LEU A 339 -14.45 -6.09 14.49
CA LEU A 339 -15.19 -7.23 15.01
C LEU A 339 -14.21 -8.20 15.70
N LEU A 340 -14.70 -8.91 16.71
CA LEU A 340 -14.07 -10.04 17.41
C LEU A 340 -12.75 -9.68 18.11
N THR A 341 -12.70 -9.89 19.43
CA THR A 341 -11.46 -9.78 20.22
C THR A 341 -10.78 -11.16 20.38
N LYS A 342 -9.52 -11.14 20.83
CA LYS A 342 -8.56 -12.26 20.97
C LYS A 342 -9.13 -13.62 21.45
N GLU A 343 -10.16 -13.63 22.29
CA GLU A 343 -10.72 -14.87 22.86
C GLU A 343 -11.70 -15.58 21.92
N LEU A 344 -12.37 -14.86 21.01
CA LEU A 344 -13.41 -15.42 20.13
C LEU A 344 -12.87 -15.92 18.77
N LEU A 345 -11.64 -15.57 18.41
CA LEU A 345 -11.04 -15.92 17.10
C LEU A 345 -10.43 -17.32 17.03
N MET A 346 -10.16 -17.98 18.16
CA MET A 346 -9.59 -19.34 18.12
C MET A 346 -10.58 -20.38 17.57
N ASP A 347 -11.89 -20.08 17.57
CA ASP A 347 -12.93 -20.93 16.98
C ASP A 347 -13.23 -20.58 15.50
N PHE A 348 -12.61 -19.54 14.93
CA PHE A 348 -12.97 -18.94 13.64
C PHE A 348 -12.64 -19.81 12.42
N THR A 349 -12.05 -20.99 12.63
CA THR A 349 -11.41 -21.76 11.55
C THR A 349 -12.41 -22.47 10.64
N TYR A 350 -13.64 -22.76 11.09
CA TYR A 350 -14.65 -23.45 10.25
C TYR A 350 -16.11 -23.10 10.62
N GLY A 351 -16.77 -22.26 9.79
CA GLY A 351 -18.24 -22.17 9.69
C GLY A 351 -18.93 -20.87 10.14
N TYR A 352 -18.18 -19.76 10.29
CA TYR A 352 -18.75 -18.44 10.56
C TYR A 352 -19.15 -17.70 9.28
N TYR A 353 -20.15 -16.83 9.41
CA TYR A 353 -20.54 -15.88 8.37
C TYR A 353 -20.87 -14.51 8.96
N ILE A 354 -20.70 -13.47 8.15
CA ILE A 354 -21.02 -12.10 8.49
C ILE A 354 -22.22 -11.68 7.67
N VAL A 355 -23.23 -11.11 8.33
CA VAL A 355 -24.34 -10.44 7.67
C VAL A 355 -24.13 -8.94 7.75
N ALA A 356 -24.10 -8.27 6.60
CA ALA A 356 -24.14 -6.81 6.53
C ALA A 356 -25.57 -6.38 6.20
N GLU A 357 -26.20 -5.64 7.12
CA GLU A 357 -27.50 -4.99 6.91
C GLU A 357 -27.24 -3.52 6.58
N MET A 358 -27.67 -3.11 5.40
CA MET A 358 -27.37 -1.80 4.82
C MET A 358 -28.68 -1.06 4.54
N GLU A 359 -28.81 0.16 5.07
CA GLU A 359 -29.94 1.06 4.80
C GLU A 359 -29.43 2.22 3.94
N LEU A 360 -29.99 2.37 2.74
CA LEU A 360 -29.74 3.50 1.86
C LEU A 360 -30.44 4.76 2.37
N GLU A 361 -30.02 5.94 1.91
CA GLU A 361 -30.67 7.23 2.25
C GLU A 361 -32.15 7.28 1.88
N ASN A 362 -32.57 6.57 0.83
CA ASN A 362 -33.98 6.46 0.43
C ASN A 362 -34.78 5.43 1.26
N GLY A 363 -34.19 4.85 2.30
CA GLY A 363 -34.80 3.86 3.19
C GLY A 363 -34.81 2.42 2.65
N ARG A 364 -34.35 2.19 1.41
CA ARG A 364 -34.24 0.84 0.85
C ARG A 364 -33.17 0.05 1.61
N LYS A 365 -33.50 -1.19 1.97
CA LYS A 365 -32.60 -2.09 2.71
C LYS A 365 -31.98 -3.13 1.80
N ILE A 366 -30.72 -3.44 2.04
CA ILE A 366 -29.96 -4.50 1.38
C ILE A 366 -29.33 -5.34 2.47
N ILE A 367 -29.39 -6.66 2.35
CA ILE A 367 -28.81 -7.60 3.31
C ILE A 367 -27.94 -8.57 2.53
N ASN A 368 -26.65 -8.58 2.84
CA ASN A 368 -25.68 -9.49 2.23
C ASN A 368 -25.07 -10.40 3.29
N GLN A 369 -24.82 -11.65 2.92
CA GLN A 369 -24.13 -12.63 3.75
C GLN A 369 -22.78 -13.01 3.14
N TYR A 370 -21.74 -13.10 3.97
CA TYR A 370 -20.37 -13.38 3.56
C TYR A 370 -19.82 -14.53 4.40
N TYR A 371 -19.32 -15.58 3.74
CA TYR A 371 -18.86 -16.80 4.39
C TYR A 371 -17.34 -16.89 4.42
N HIS A 372 -16.82 -17.63 5.41
CA HIS A 372 -15.39 -17.92 5.53
C HIS A 372 -14.51 -16.66 5.55
N VAL A 373 -15.04 -15.59 6.15
CA VAL A 373 -14.30 -14.34 6.32
C VAL A 373 -13.13 -14.62 7.24
N VAL A 374 -11.92 -14.20 6.87
CA VAL A 374 -10.69 -14.36 7.65
C VAL A 374 -9.98 -13.02 7.81
N PRO A 375 -9.17 -12.80 8.87
CA PRO A 375 -8.46 -11.55 9.07
C PRO A 375 -7.26 -11.42 8.10
N ARG A 376 -7.53 -11.24 6.80
CA ARG A 376 -6.55 -11.03 5.72
C ARG A 376 -7.06 -9.96 4.77
N ASN A 377 -6.18 -9.24 4.09
CA ASN A 377 -6.57 -8.31 3.02
C ASN A 377 -7.24 -9.07 1.87
N LYS A 378 -8.56 -9.21 1.93
CA LYS A 378 -9.34 -10.04 1.03
C LYS A 378 -10.76 -9.49 0.89
N GLU A 379 -11.27 -9.54 -0.32
CA GLU A 379 -12.66 -9.29 -0.64
C GLU A 379 -13.47 -10.58 -0.68
N TYR A 380 -14.74 -10.49 -0.29
CA TYR A 380 -15.71 -11.58 -0.33
C TYR A 380 -16.93 -11.09 -1.09
N GLU A 381 -17.27 -11.86 -2.12
CA GLU A 381 -18.54 -11.74 -2.81
C GLU A 381 -19.69 -12.02 -1.84
N PRO A 382 -20.80 -11.29 -1.95
CA PRO A 382 -22.01 -11.60 -1.22
C PRO A 382 -22.61 -12.89 -1.77
N ASN A 383 -22.97 -13.81 -0.88
CA ASN A 383 -23.68 -15.02 -1.29
C ASN A 383 -25.11 -14.63 -1.71
N GLN A 384 -25.52 -15.05 -2.90
CA GLN A 384 -26.86 -14.78 -3.41
C GLN A 384 -27.79 -15.87 -2.87
N TYR A 385 -28.71 -15.48 -1.99
CA TYR A 385 -29.88 -16.29 -1.65
C TYR A 385 -31.14 -15.57 -2.10
#